data_AF-A0A024S0Q8-F1
#
_entry.id   AF-A0A024S0Q8-F1
#
_cell.length_a   1.000
_cell.length_b   1.000
_cell.length_c   1.000
_cell.angle_alpha   90.00
_cell.angle_beta   90.00
_cell.angle_gamma   90.00
#
_symmetry.space_group_name_H-M   'P 1'
#
loop_
_entity.id
_entity.type
_entity.pdbx_description
1 polymer ?
#
loop_
_entity_poly.entity_id
_entity_poly.type
_entity_poly.pdbx_seq_one_letter_code
_entity_poly.pdbx_strand_id
1 'polypeptide(L)'
;MFTAQNEYAATKGIEEVIGAKIKEAFHASDAFADVKRNEVTLDIDFNHPVICPANRATTVTCSGYTQLTSITYTAKMKLVPEVTFTGGYTRAITKKNDTGNFLKGDKRKKRSYADIPNGPADEIKDKAASNADPWDWPQAIEKYPHIQTLVDRISEPQCYEMYVRGKWEGISGWNFVIQTDIKTATPPGTPI
;
A
#
# COMPACT_ATOMS: atom_id res chain seq x y z
N MET A 1 -43.92 -40.31 -11.93
CA MET A 1 -43.15 -39.90 -10.74
C MET A 1 -41.69 -39.78 -11.20
N PHE A 2 -41.23 -38.55 -11.48
CA PHE A 2 -39.90 -38.30 -12.06
C PHE A 2 -38.87 -38.20 -10.93
N THR A 3 -38.00 -39.19 -10.78
CA THR A 3 -36.80 -39.08 -9.94
C THR A 3 -35.69 -38.44 -10.77
N ALA A 4 -35.60 -37.11 -10.71
CA ALA A 4 -34.41 -36.39 -11.16
C ALA A 4 -33.27 -36.70 -10.18
N GLN A 5 -32.22 -37.38 -10.64
CA GLN A 5 -30.96 -37.45 -9.92
C GLN A 5 -30.19 -36.17 -10.23
N ASN A 6 -30.27 -35.19 -9.34
CA ASN A 6 -29.47 -33.97 -9.43
C ASN A 6 -28.15 -34.18 -8.70
N GLU A 7 -27.06 -34.29 -9.45
CA GLU A 7 -25.71 -34.21 -8.89
C GLU A 7 -25.24 -32.76 -8.90
N TYR A 8 -24.62 -32.32 -7.80
CA TYR A 8 -24.09 -30.97 -7.62
C TYR A 8 -22.59 -31.06 -7.40
N ALA A 9 -21.81 -30.47 -8.31
CA ALA A 9 -20.38 -30.24 -8.11
C ALA A 9 -20.13 -28.74 -7.96
N ALA A 10 -19.39 -28.36 -6.92
CA ALA A 10 -19.01 -26.98 -6.63
C ALA A 10 -17.49 -26.88 -6.48
N THR A 11 -16.90 -25.78 -6.95
CA THR A 11 -15.49 -25.49 -6.74
C THR A 11 -15.31 -24.03 -6.35
N LYS A 12 -14.53 -23.82 -5.28
CA LYS A 12 -14.27 -22.51 -4.67
C LYS A 12 -12.81 -22.12 -4.93
N GLY A 13 -12.60 -20.94 -5.51
CA GLY A 13 -11.28 -20.30 -5.58
C GLY A 13 -11.01 -19.51 -4.30
N ILE A 14 -9.82 -19.69 -3.71
CA ILE A 14 -9.47 -19.28 -2.33
C ILE A 14 -9.10 -17.79 -2.26
N GLU A 15 -9.61 -17.12 -1.22
CA GLU A 15 -9.37 -15.74 -0.79
C GLU A 15 -7.87 -15.35 -0.68
N GLU A 16 -6.94 -16.31 -0.55
CA GLU A 16 -5.50 -16.10 -0.44
C GLU A 16 -4.87 -15.46 -1.68
N VAL A 17 -5.30 -15.86 -2.89
CA VAL A 17 -4.78 -15.30 -4.15
C VAL A 17 -5.09 -13.81 -4.23
N ILE A 18 -6.25 -13.41 -3.71
CA ILE A 18 -6.72 -12.02 -3.70
C ILE A 18 -6.02 -11.22 -2.61
N GLY A 19 -5.78 -11.80 -1.43
CA GLY A 19 -4.96 -11.16 -0.39
C GLY A 19 -3.55 -10.81 -0.90
N ALA A 20 -2.92 -11.69 -1.67
CA ALA A 20 -1.62 -11.44 -2.29
C ALA A 20 -1.68 -10.36 -3.39
N LYS A 21 -2.70 -10.40 -4.25
CA LYS A 21 -2.89 -9.42 -5.34
C LYS A 21 -3.27 -8.02 -4.84
N ILE A 22 -4.05 -7.94 -3.76
CA ILE A 22 -4.36 -6.68 -3.08
C ILE A 22 -3.07 -6.08 -2.51
N LYS A 23 -2.23 -6.88 -1.84
CA LYS A 23 -0.92 -6.42 -1.36
C LYS A 23 -0.04 -5.93 -2.51
N GLU A 24 0.06 -6.67 -3.60
CA GLU A 24 0.82 -6.27 -4.80
C GLU A 24 0.34 -4.92 -5.37
N ALA A 25 -0.97 -4.71 -5.45
CA ALA A 25 -1.56 -3.45 -5.90
C ALA A 25 -1.27 -2.26 -4.96
N PHE A 26 -1.14 -2.48 -3.66
CA PHE A 26 -0.77 -1.46 -2.68
C PHE A 26 0.76 -1.25 -2.55
N HIS A 27 1.59 -2.21 -2.97
CA HIS A 27 3.05 -2.15 -2.89
C HIS A 27 3.73 -1.68 -4.19
N ALA A 28 3.00 -1.48 -5.28
CA ALA A 28 3.54 -0.88 -6.49
C ALA A 28 4.09 0.53 -6.19
N SER A 29 5.21 0.91 -6.83
CA SER A 29 5.97 2.17 -6.67
C SER A 29 5.22 3.43 -7.14
N ASP A 30 3.91 3.43 -6.99
CA ASP A 30 2.99 3.98 -7.95
C ASP A 30 2.00 4.81 -7.13
N ALA A 31 1.99 6.13 -7.35
CA ALA A 31 1.33 7.10 -6.48
C ALA A 31 -0.10 6.69 -6.05
N PHE A 32 -0.44 6.93 -4.79
CA PHE A 32 -1.79 6.73 -4.25
C PHE A 32 -2.73 7.70 -4.97
N ALA A 33 -3.43 7.21 -5.99
CA ALA A 33 -4.39 7.97 -6.77
C ALA A 33 -5.81 7.55 -6.39
N ASP A 34 -6.73 8.51 -6.42
CA ASP A 34 -8.11 8.39 -5.93
C ASP A 34 -8.94 7.31 -6.68
N VAL A 35 -8.48 6.89 -7.88
CA VAL A 35 -9.19 5.90 -8.69
C VAL A 35 -8.19 5.04 -9.49
N LYS A 36 -7.62 4.00 -8.86
CA LYS A 36 -6.96 2.92 -9.62
C LYS A 36 -7.93 1.76 -9.81
N ARG A 37 -8.41 1.58 -11.04
CA ARG A 37 -9.14 0.39 -11.46
C ARG A 37 -8.14 -0.61 -12.02
N ASN A 38 -7.79 -1.62 -11.23
CA ASN A 38 -6.96 -2.74 -11.68
C ASN A 38 -7.88 -3.86 -12.16
N GLU A 39 -7.92 -4.10 -13.46
CA GLU A 39 -8.62 -5.25 -14.04
C GLU A 39 -7.64 -6.43 -14.10
N VAL A 40 -8.02 -7.53 -13.46
CA VAL A 40 -7.26 -8.79 -13.51
C VAL A 40 -8.15 -9.83 -14.17
N THR A 41 -7.70 -10.36 -15.31
CA THR A 41 -8.34 -11.51 -15.96
C THR A 41 -7.80 -12.78 -15.32
N LEU A 42 -8.70 -13.69 -14.91
CA LEU A 42 -8.35 -15.02 -14.43
C LEU A 42 -8.95 -16.04 -15.38
N ASP A 43 -8.10 -16.92 -15.91
CA ASP A 43 -8.55 -18.11 -16.65
C ASP A 43 -8.87 -19.21 -15.63
N ILE A 44 -10.11 -19.70 -15.67
CA ILE A 44 -10.60 -20.73 -14.75
C ILE A 44 -10.88 -21.97 -15.59
N ASP A 45 -9.95 -22.91 -15.54
CA ASP A 45 -10.13 -24.22 -16.15
C ASP A 45 -10.89 -25.16 -15.20
N PHE A 46 -11.99 -25.72 -15.69
CA PHE A 46 -12.80 -26.65 -14.93
C PHE A 46 -13.02 -27.95 -15.71
N ASN A 47 -12.66 -29.07 -15.09
CA ASN A 47 -12.82 -30.40 -15.67
C ASN A 47 -13.63 -31.28 -14.72
N HIS A 48 -14.84 -31.66 -15.13
CA HIS A 48 -15.72 -32.51 -14.34
C HIS A 48 -16.31 -33.63 -15.22
N PRO A 49 -16.09 -34.91 -14.88
CA PRO A 49 -16.66 -36.01 -15.64
C PRO A 49 -18.17 -36.07 -15.44
N VAL A 50 -18.92 -36.10 -16.55
CA VAL A 50 -20.40 -36.23 -16.53
C VAL A 50 -20.78 -37.65 -16.95
N ILE A 51 -21.68 -38.27 -16.19
CA ILE A 51 -22.25 -39.58 -16.54
C ILE A 51 -23.32 -39.37 -17.61
N CYS A 52 -23.16 -40.05 -18.75
CA CYS A 52 -24.12 -40.03 -19.86
C CYS A 52 -24.75 -41.42 -20.06
N PRO A 53 -25.90 -41.72 -19.44
CA PRO A 53 -26.56 -43.02 -19.60
C PRO A 53 -27.08 -43.24 -21.03
N ALA A 54 -27.04 -44.49 -21.50
CA ALA A 54 -27.61 -44.85 -22.79
C ALA A 54 -29.10 -44.48 -22.89
N ASN A 55 -29.53 -44.00 -24.07
CA ASN A 55 -30.92 -43.60 -24.36
C ASN A 55 -31.50 -42.52 -23.43
N ARG A 56 -30.64 -41.68 -22.82
CA ARG A 56 -31.07 -40.52 -22.04
C ARG A 56 -30.41 -39.25 -22.57
N ALA A 57 -31.15 -38.14 -22.56
CA ALA A 57 -30.61 -36.82 -22.82
C ALA A 57 -30.05 -36.25 -21.51
N THR A 58 -28.76 -35.93 -21.49
CA THR A 58 -28.10 -35.31 -20.34
C THR A 58 -27.86 -33.84 -20.66
N THR A 59 -28.48 -32.95 -19.89
CA THR A 59 -28.28 -31.50 -19.98
C THR A 59 -27.29 -31.10 -18.91
N VAL A 60 -26.25 -30.37 -19.29
CA VAL A 60 -25.24 -29.84 -18.38
C VAL A 60 -25.39 -28.33 -18.34
N THR A 61 -25.69 -27.78 -17.16
CA THR A 61 -25.77 -26.34 -16.92
C THR A 61 -24.62 -25.93 -16.03
N CYS A 62 -23.84 -24.95 -16.47
CA CYS A 62 -22.78 -24.33 -15.67
C CYS A 62 -23.22 -22.91 -15.28
N SER A 63 -23.27 -22.65 -13.98
CA SER A 63 -23.60 -21.34 -13.42
C SER A 63 -22.40 -20.77 -12.68
N GLY A 64 -21.93 -19.59 -13.11
CA GLY A 64 -20.85 -18.84 -12.44
C GLY A 64 -21.40 -17.75 -11.53
N TYR A 65 -20.86 -17.66 -10.33
CA TYR A 65 -21.18 -16.63 -9.33
C TYR A 65 -19.91 -15.91 -8.89
N THR A 66 -19.98 -14.59 -8.81
CA THR A 66 -18.90 -13.75 -8.29
C THR A 66 -19.27 -13.22 -6.92
N GLN A 67 -18.31 -13.19 -5.99
CA GLN A 67 -18.47 -12.55 -4.69
C GLN A 67 -17.89 -11.15 -4.74
N LEU A 68 -18.74 -10.12 -4.65
CA LEU A 68 -18.31 -8.75 -4.47
C LEU A 68 -18.00 -8.51 -2.98
N THR A 69 -16.84 -7.95 -2.69
CA THR A 69 -16.40 -7.66 -1.34
C THR A 69 -15.95 -6.21 -1.23
N SER A 70 -16.26 -5.62 -0.08
CA SER A 70 -15.93 -4.25 0.27
C SER A 70 -15.15 -4.26 1.58
N ILE A 71 -13.91 -3.78 1.56
CA ILE A 71 -13.03 -3.72 2.73
C ILE A 71 -12.67 -2.26 2.99
N THR A 72 -13.05 -1.73 4.14
CA THR A 72 -12.54 -0.45 4.61
C THR A 72 -11.16 -0.63 5.21
N TYR A 73 -10.22 0.26 4.87
CA TYR A 73 -8.85 0.18 5.37
C TYR A 73 -8.37 1.54 5.89
N THR A 74 -7.39 1.49 6.79
CA THR A 74 -6.60 2.65 7.22
C THR A 74 -5.13 2.32 7.00
N ALA A 75 -4.51 2.99 6.05
CA ALA A 75 -3.09 2.88 5.76
C ALA A 75 -2.31 3.94 6.54
N LYS A 76 -1.22 3.52 7.17
CA LYS A 76 -0.28 4.43 7.83
C LYS A 76 0.80 4.82 6.82
N MET A 77 0.89 6.11 6.53
CA MET A 77 1.87 6.71 5.64
C MET A 77 2.83 7.59 6.43
N LYS A 78 4.07 7.71 5.95
CA LYS A 78 5.08 8.59 6.53
C LYS A 78 5.31 9.77 5.57
N LEU A 79 5.05 10.99 6.01
CA LEU A 79 5.31 12.23 5.28
C LEU A 79 6.38 13.04 6.01
N VAL A 80 7.63 12.86 5.61
CA VAL A 80 8.75 13.59 6.18
C VAL A 80 9.00 14.87 5.37
N PRO A 81 8.95 16.06 5.98
CA PRO A 81 9.27 17.30 5.29
C PRO A 81 10.79 17.47 5.15
N GLU A 82 11.19 18.08 4.04
CA GLU A 82 12.55 18.61 3.91
C GLU A 82 12.65 19.99 4.58
N VAL A 83 13.68 20.18 5.39
CA VAL A 83 13.89 21.39 6.18
C VAL A 83 14.98 22.25 5.54
N THR A 84 14.63 23.48 5.21
CA THR A 84 15.60 24.50 4.77
C THR A 84 15.45 25.73 5.64
N PHE A 85 16.55 26.23 6.19
CA PHE A 85 16.56 27.51 6.91
C PHE A 85 16.77 28.64 5.90
N THR A 86 15.76 29.48 5.71
CA THR A 86 15.73 30.52 4.69
C THR A 86 15.51 31.91 5.29
N GLY A 87 15.80 32.95 4.50
CA GLY A 87 15.48 34.35 4.84
C GLY A 87 16.27 34.95 6.01
N GLY A 88 17.30 34.24 6.48
CA GLY A 88 18.14 34.61 7.62
C GLY A 88 19.60 34.87 7.24
N TYR A 89 20.44 34.99 8.26
CA TYR A 89 21.90 35.04 8.10
C TYR A 89 22.60 34.24 9.21
N THR A 90 23.76 33.65 8.89
CA THR A 90 24.66 33.10 9.91
C THR A 90 25.32 34.26 10.67
N ARG A 91 25.28 34.22 12.00
CA ARG A 91 25.87 35.28 12.83
C ARG A 91 27.39 35.36 12.61
N ALA A 92 27.93 36.57 12.59
CA ALA A 92 29.37 36.77 12.44
C ALA A 92 30.13 36.37 13.72
N ILE A 93 31.31 35.78 13.54
CA ILE A 93 32.23 35.44 14.63
C ILE A 93 33.00 36.71 15.04
N THR A 94 32.84 37.18 16.29
CA THR A 94 33.55 38.38 16.80
C THR A 94 34.30 38.07 18.10
N LYS A 95 35.43 38.75 18.35
CA LYS A 95 36.29 38.50 19.54
C LYS A 95 35.61 38.70 20.90
N LYS A 96 34.50 39.47 20.96
CA LYS A 96 33.71 39.72 22.19
C LYS A 96 32.44 38.87 22.26
N ASN A 97 32.01 38.32 21.13
CA ASN A 97 30.81 37.53 20.96
C ASN A 97 31.23 36.33 20.12
N ASP A 98 31.68 35.29 20.82
CA ASP A 98 32.08 34.00 20.28
C ASP A 98 30.83 33.19 19.85
N THR A 99 29.90 33.87 19.16
CA THR A 99 28.47 33.59 19.22
C THR A 99 28.00 32.74 18.05
N GLY A 100 27.83 31.44 18.30
CA GLY A 100 26.74 30.63 17.77
C GLY A 100 26.69 30.42 16.26
N ASN A 101 27.78 30.64 15.52
CA ASN A 101 27.89 30.16 14.16
C ASN A 101 28.50 28.76 14.19
N PHE A 102 27.66 27.76 13.99
CA PHE A 102 28.06 26.36 13.90
C PHE A 102 28.05 25.86 12.46
N LEU A 103 27.95 26.74 11.46
CA LEU A 103 27.98 26.31 10.06
C LEU A 103 29.42 25.92 9.68
N LYS A 104 29.62 24.67 9.27
CA LYS A 104 30.93 24.17 8.85
C LYS A 104 31.41 24.87 7.60
N GLY A 105 32.71 25.16 7.57
CA GLY A 105 33.35 25.85 6.45
C GLY A 105 33.09 27.36 6.38
N ASP A 106 32.15 27.90 7.16
CA ASP A 106 31.86 29.34 7.19
C ASP A 106 32.84 30.08 8.13
N LYS A 107 34.07 30.29 7.65
CA LYS A 107 35.12 31.05 8.37
C LYS A 107 34.92 32.57 8.29
N ARG A 108 33.76 33.05 7.81
CA ARG A 108 33.58 34.47 7.49
C ARG A 108 33.40 35.30 8.76
N LYS A 109 34.20 36.36 8.88
CA LYS A 109 34.05 37.42 9.90
C LYS A 109 32.84 38.34 9.66
N LYS A 110 31.95 38.00 8.73
CA LYS A 110 30.79 38.78 8.28
C LYS A 110 29.57 37.87 8.16
N ARG A 111 28.36 38.46 8.25
CA ARG A 111 27.08 37.76 8.08
C ARG A 111 27.01 37.09 6.71
N SER A 112 26.68 35.80 6.65
CA SER A 112 26.40 35.10 5.40
C SER A 112 24.89 34.96 5.22
N TYR A 113 24.36 35.41 4.09
CA TYR A 113 22.95 35.27 3.72
C TYR A 113 22.88 34.13 2.70
N ALA A 114 22.50 32.95 3.16
CA ALA A 114 22.34 31.76 2.32
C ALA A 114 21.22 30.92 2.91
N ASP A 115 20.45 30.31 2.02
CA ASP A 115 19.50 29.27 2.40
C ASP A 115 20.30 27.99 2.68
N ILE A 116 20.03 27.37 3.84
CA ILE A 116 20.80 26.23 4.33
C ILE A 116 19.89 25.00 4.30
N PRO A 117 20.09 24.07 3.34
CA PRO A 117 19.34 22.82 3.29
C PRO A 117 19.83 21.89 4.41
N ASN A 118 18.89 21.34 5.17
CA ASN A 118 19.14 20.35 6.24
C ASN A 118 18.66 18.94 5.85
N GLY A 119 17.89 18.84 4.75
CA GLY A 119 17.30 17.59 4.27
C GLY A 119 16.08 17.16 5.11
N PRO A 120 15.73 15.86 5.05
CA PRO A 120 14.60 15.30 5.77
C PRO A 120 14.68 15.55 7.28
N ALA A 121 13.55 15.94 7.89
CA ALA A 121 13.51 16.31 9.30
C ALA A 121 13.82 15.15 10.26
N ASP A 122 13.46 13.92 9.89
CA ASP A 122 13.72 12.71 10.70
C ASP A 122 15.19 12.27 10.70
N GLU A 123 15.98 12.72 9.73
CA GLU A 123 17.41 12.46 9.64
C GLU A 123 18.26 13.45 10.45
N ILE A 124 17.67 14.54 10.96
CA ILE A 124 18.44 15.61 11.62
C ILE A 124 19.14 15.06 12.88
N LYS A 125 18.50 14.15 13.61
CA LYS A 125 19.10 13.46 14.76
C LYS A 125 20.33 12.65 14.40
N ASP A 126 20.25 11.87 13.32
CA ASP A 126 21.38 11.05 12.86
C ASP A 126 22.51 11.94 12.31
N LYS A 127 22.16 13.04 11.64
CA LYS A 127 23.12 14.07 11.21
C LYS A 127 23.79 14.74 12.41
N ALA A 128 23.06 14.98 13.50
CA ALA A 128 23.64 15.52 14.72
C ALA A 128 24.61 14.54 15.39
N ALA A 129 24.22 13.27 15.51
CA ALA A 129 25.04 12.23 16.11
C ALA A 129 26.31 11.93 15.31
N SER A 130 26.23 11.93 13.99
CA SER A 130 27.37 11.72 13.08
C SER A 130 28.19 12.98 12.81
N ASN A 131 27.79 14.13 13.38
CA ASN A 131 28.34 15.43 13.04
C ASN A 131 28.39 15.63 11.51
N ALA A 132 27.29 15.38 10.81
CA ALA A 132 27.19 15.57 9.36
C ALA A 132 27.07 17.06 9.00
N ASP A 133 27.48 17.40 7.77
CA ASP A 133 27.26 18.73 7.21
C ASP A 133 25.76 19.07 7.18
N PRO A 134 25.39 20.37 7.25
CA PRO A 134 26.29 21.53 7.18
C PRO A 134 26.71 22.08 8.56
N TRP A 135 26.27 21.49 9.67
CA TRP A 135 26.51 22.05 11.02
C TRP A 135 27.56 21.30 11.83
N ASP A 136 28.24 22.01 12.72
CA ASP A 136 29.09 21.49 13.79
C ASP A 136 28.24 21.20 15.02
N TRP A 137 27.58 20.05 14.97
CA TRP A 137 26.64 19.62 16.01
C TRP A 137 27.27 19.42 17.39
N PRO A 138 28.48 18.82 17.54
CA PRO A 138 29.15 18.71 18.83
C PRO A 138 29.38 20.07 19.48
N GLN A 139 29.90 21.05 18.72
CA GLN A 139 30.16 22.38 19.25
C GLN A 139 28.84 23.10 19.60
N ALA A 140 27.79 22.91 18.80
CA ALA A 140 26.47 23.47 19.06
C ALA A 140 25.84 22.92 20.35
N ILE A 141 25.90 21.61 20.55
CA ILE A 141 25.32 20.92 21.71
C ILE A 141 26.13 21.22 22.97
N GLU A 142 27.46 21.25 22.90
CA GLU A 142 28.32 21.61 24.03
C GLU A 142 27.99 23.03 24.53
N LYS A 143 27.81 23.97 23.60
CA LYS A 143 27.50 25.36 23.94
C LYS A 143 26.05 25.57 24.35
N TYR A 144 25.13 24.83 23.75
CA TYR A 144 23.68 24.94 23.95
C TYR A 144 23.06 23.54 24.09
N PRO A 145 23.10 22.94 25.30
CA PRO A 145 22.65 21.56 25.51
C PRO A 145 21.18 21.29 25.13
N HIS A 146 20.33 22.31 25.19
CA HIS A 146 18.92 22.21 24.81
C HIS A 146 18.70 21.94 23.30
N ILE A 147 19.70 22.16 22.45
CA ILE A 147 19.63 21.83 21.01
C ILE A 147 19.37 20.34 20.82
N GLN A 148 19.97 19.48 21.65
CA GLN A 148 19.76 18.03 21.57
C GLN A 148 18.28 17.68 21.69
N THR A 149 17.57 18.27 22.66
CA THR A 149 16.12 18.05 22.85
C THR A 149 15.30 18.53 21.65
N LEU A 150 15.69 19.64 21.01
CA LEU A 150 14.99 20.15 19.82
C LEU A 150 15.21 19.26 18.60
N VAL A 151 16.45 18.78 18.40
CA VAL A 151 16.81 17.84 17.35
C VAL A 151 16.11 16.50 17.53
N ASP A 152 16.05 15.99 18.76
CA ASP A 152 15.33 14.76 19.06
C ASP A 152 13.85 14.91 18.74
N ARG A 153 13.21 16.00 19.21
CA ARG A 153 11.79 16.26 18.97
C ARG A 153 11.45 16.41 17.48
N ILE A 154 12.22 17.20 16.74
CA ILE A 154 11.95 17.40 15.30
C ILE A 154 12.21 16.11 14.52
N SER A 155 13.02 15.19 15.03
CA SER A 155 13.30 13.91 14.37
C SER A 155 12.37 12.78 14.80
N GLU A 156 11.39 13.03 15.67
CA GLU A 156 10.47 12.00 16.15
C GLU A 156 9.62 11.44 14.99
N PRO A 157 9.72 10.13 14.68
CA PRO A 157 9.02 9.55 13.53
C PRO A 157 7.50 9.72 13.59
N GLN A 158 6.95 9.77 14.80
CA GLN A 158 5.51 9.92 15.06
C GLN A 158 4.97 11.29 14.61
N CYS A 159 5.82 12.32 14.55
CA CYS A 159 5.43 13.65 14.07
C CYS A 159 5.08 13.68 12.58
N TYR A 160 5.48 12.64 11.84
CA TYR A 160 5.36 12.55 10.39
C TYR A 160 4.42 11.44 9.93
N GLU A 161 3.63 10.87 10.84
CA GLU A 161 2.68 9.83 10.54
C GLU A 161 1.34 10.42 10.07
N MET A 162 0.92 10.04 8.87
CA MET A 162 -0.39 10.34 8.33
C MET A 162 -1.19 9.06 8.17
N TYR A 163 -2.50 9.15 8.37
CA TYR A 163 -3.41 8.02 8.19
C TYR A 163 -4.31 8.29 7.00
N VAL A 164 -4.19 7.46 5.96
CA VAL A 164 -5.07 7.49 4.80
C VAL A 164 -6.13 6.44 4.98
N ARG A 165 -7.38 6.87 4.98
CA ARG A 165 -8.53 5.97 5.02
C ARG A 165 -9.03 5.77 3.60
N GLY A 166 -9.38 4.53 3.29
CA GLY A 166 -9.94 4.19 2.00
C GLY A 166 -10.88 3.01 2.07
N LYS A 167 -11.48 2.72 0.93
CA LYS A 167 -12.34 1.56 0.73
C LYS A 167 -11.83 0.83 -0.50
N TRP A 168 -11.56 -0.45 -0.35
CA TRP A 168 -11.33 -1.35 -1.46
C TRP A 168 -12.66 -2.03 -1.79
N GLU A 169 -13.03 -2.03 -3.07
CA GLU A 169 -14.17 -2.78 -3.58
C GLU A 169 -13.68 -3.63 -4.75
N GLY A 170 -14.03 -4.91 -4.74
CA GLY A 170 -13.61 -5.82 -5.81
C GLY A 170 -14.25 -7.19 -5.69
N ILE A 171 -14.05 -8.01 -6.72
CA ILE A 171 -14.47 -9.40 -6.70
C ILE A 171 -13.44 -10.19 -5.88
N SER A 172 -13.87 -10.78 -4.76
CA SER A 172 -13.00 -11.55 -3.87
C SER A 172 -13.21 -13.07 -3.96
N GLY A 173 -13.97 -13.54 -4.93
CA GLY A 173 -14.22 -14.96 -5.07
C GLY A 173 -15.12 -15.29 -6.25
N TRP A 174 -15.05 -16.55 -6.65
CA TRP A 174 -15.81 -17.13 -7.73
C TRP A 174 -16.31 -18.49 -7.28
N ASN A 175 -17.53 -18.83 -7.64
CA ASN A 175 -18.09 -20.15 -7.43
C ASN A 175 -18.75 -20.60 -8.73
N PHE A 176 -18.37 -21.77 -9.21
CA PHE A 176 -19.00 -22.42 -10.36
C PHE A 176 -19.78 -23.62 -9.87
N VAL A 177 -21.03 -23.72 -10.30
CA VAL A 177 -21.91 -24.83 -9.99
C VAL A 177 -22.29 -25.51 -11.28
N ILE A 178 -22.02 -26.81 -11.37
CA ILE A 178 -22.52 -27.64 -12.46
C ILE A 178 -23.74 -28.39 -11.97
N GLN A 179 -24.80 -28.30 -12.77
CA GLN A 179 -26.01 -29.09 -12.61
C GLN A 179 -26.17 -29.98 -13.83
N THR A 180 -26.34 -31.28 -13.58
CA THR A 180 -26.64 -32.26 -14.62
C THR A 180 -28.09 -32.72 -14.46
N ASP A 181 -28.89 -32.55 -15.51
CA ASP A 181 -30.26 -33.03 -15.58
C ASP A 181 -30.38 -34.13 -16.63
N ILE A 182 -30.76 -35.34 -16.22
CA ILE A 182 -30.84 -36.52 -17.09
C ILE A 182 -32.32 -36.86 -17.31
N LYS A 183 -32.78 -36.70 -18.56
CA LYS A 183 -34.16 -37.04 -18.97
C LYS A 183 -34.17 -38.27 -19.87
N THR A 184 -35.21 -39.09 -19.75
CA THR A 184 -35.50 -40.15 -20.73
C THR A 184 -35.63 -39.50 -22.10
N ALA A 185 -34.83 -39.94 -23.07
CA ALA A 185 -34.96 -39.45 -24.43
C ALA A 185 -36.32 -39.90 -24.95
N THR A 186 -37.25 -38.97 -25.18
CA THR A 186 -38.46 -39.29 -25.92
C THR A 186 -38.04 -39.63 -27.34
N PRO A 187 -38.39 -40.80 -27.89
CA PRO A 187 -38.09 -41.14 -29.26
C PRO A 187 -38.63 -40.04 -30.18
N PRO A 188 -37.89 -39.62 -31.23
CA PRO A 188 -38.47 -38.74 -32.23
C PRO A 188 -39.73 -39.42 -32.81
N GLY A 189 -40.91 -38.86 -32.53
CA GLY A 189 -42.19 -39.33 -33.07
C GLY A 189 -43.26 -39.81 -32.08
N THR A 190 -43.08 -39.69 -30.76
CA THR A 190 -44.17 -40.00 -29.81
C THR A 190 -45.09 -38.78 -29.60
N PRO A 191 -46.40 -38.83 -29.93
CA PRO A 191 -47.31 -37.71 -29.74
C PRO A 191 -47.62 -37.49 -28.24
N ILE A 192 -47.86 -36.22 -27.88
CA ILE A 192 -48.22 -35.74 -26.53
C ILE A 192 -49.64 -36.22 -26.17
#